data_AF-A0A953U5B5-F1
#
_entry.id   AF-A0A953U5B5-F1
#
_cell.length_a   1.000
_cell.length_b   1.000
_cell.length_c   1.000
_cell.angle_alpha   90.00
_cell.angle_beta   90.00
_cell.angle_gamma   90.00
#
_symmetry.space_group_name_H-M   'P 1'
#
loop_
_entity.id
_entity.type
_entity.pdbx_description
1 polymer ?
#
loop_
_entity_poly.entity_id
_entity_poly.type
_entity_poly.pdbx_seq_one_letter_code
_entity_poly.pdbx_strand_id
1 'polypeptide(L)'
;MTTSTTDRIRVRAYFHFENRTGRNWTDPVSNWLQAEQEERSNQFFEELGRRVDFIRSIYQRYRIALKPGEGFALALDEAEALAKGIKSRPFSVERLSQTVHDAHVIYALGDSLSLCVDAGLDLRNHLANLTTGTTEYGKPSTDVKRIFFKDFEFETFIASVLIKNRSIPAFTAPGDPTGELIFGDMFIECKHPNSVGQLAKLLGKFNNGLAALDRFGIFAVALEDVMEMGDVAQFDSQHDYDVWLEAKRAGMEAIGQELIERAARLPRIAALIQTETKDPIIGTGTTLRRLGNSLLFDHRPTFINYETTARAIASCFNPNPVLYSEI
;
A
#
# COMPACT_ATOMS: atom_id res chain seq x y z
N MET A 1 -24.57 9.07 23.50
CA MET A 1 -23.59 10.17 23.43
C MET A 1 -22.26 9.58 23.03
N THR A 2 -21.88 9.69 21.76
CA THR A 2 -20.59 9.24 21.23
C THR A 2 -19.54 10.31 21.55
N THR A 3 -18.78 10.12 22.64
CA THR A 3 -17.56 10.89 22.88
C THR A 3 -16.66 10.75 21.66
N SER A 4 -16.18 11.87 21.10
CA SER A 4 -15.29 11.84 19.95
C SER A 4 -14.02 11.03 20.29
N THR A 5 -13.40 10.39 19.29
CA THR A 5 -12.14 9.65 19.49
C THR A 5 -11.07 10.52 20.16
N THR A 6 -11.07 11.82 19.86
CA THR A 6 -10.22 12.85 20.47
C THR A 6 -10.49 13.02 21.97
N ASP A 7 -11.75 13.00 22.42
CA ASP A 7 -12.08 13.10 23.85
C ASP A 7 -11.62 11.86 24.62
N ARG A 8 -11.69 10.67 24.00
CA ARG A 8 -11.20 9.42 24.59
C ARG A 8 -9.67 9.41 24.72
N ILE A 9 -8.96 9.90 23.71
CA ILE A 9 -7.50 10.07 23.74
C ILE A 9 -7.12 11.03 24.86
N ARG A 10 -7.80 12.18 24.99
CA ARG A 10 -7.54 13.17 26.05
C ARG A 10 -7.72 12.61 27.45
N VAL A 11 -8.80 11.85 27.69
CA VAL A 11 -9.07 11.25 29.00
C VAL A 11 -8.02 10.18 29.34
N ARG A 12 -7.61 9.33 28.40
CA ARG A 12 -6.56 8.32 28.64
C ARG A 12 -5.18 8.96 28.86
N ALA A 13 -4.80 9.93 28.03
CA ALA A 13 -3.56 10.69 28.14
C ALA A 13 -3.42 11.34 29.53
N TYR A 14 -4.51 11.92 30.06
CA TYR A 14 -4.57 12.49 31.40
C TYR A 14 -4.21 11.47 32.48
N PHE A 15 -4.93 10.33 32.51
CA PHE A 15 -4.73 9.30 33.53
C PHE A 15 -3.36 8.61 33.42
N HIS A 16 -2.83 8.41 32.21
CA HIS A 16 -1.52 7.78 32.05
C HIS A 16 -0.36 8.70 32.49
N PHE A 17 -0.43 10.00 32.21
CA PHE A 17 0.61 10.96 32.58
C PHE A 17 0.65 11.22 34.10
N GLU A 18 -0.52 11.42 34.72
CA GLU A 18 -0.65 11.66 36.16
C GLU A 18 -0.11 10.45 36.96
N ASN A 19 -0.49 9.23 36.55
CA ASN A 19 -0.04 7.99 37.20
C ASN A 19 1.45 7.68 37.01
N ARG A 20 2.06 8.09 35.89
CA ARG A 20 3.48 7.79 35.58
C ARG A 20 4.45 8.80 36.17
N THR A 21 4.12 10.08 36.18
CA THR A 21 5.08 11.14 36.52
C THR A 21 4.98 11.59 37.97
N GLY A 22 3.82 11.39 38.62
CA GLY A 22 3.57 11.88 39.98
C GLY A 22 3.67 13.40 40.12
N ARG A 23 3.69 14.15 39.01
CA ARG A 23 3.84 15.61 38.99
C ARG A 23 2.48 16.28 38.87
N ASN A 24 2.27 17.31 39.67
CA ASN A 24 1.20 18.27 39.43
C ASN A 24 1.46 19.01 38.11
N TRP A 25 0.38 19.22 37.38
CA TRP A 25 0.32 19.72 36.02
C TRP A 25 0.62 21.22 35.94
N THR A 26 1.90 21.57 36.10
CA THR A 26 2.37 22.96 36.22
C THR A 26 2.39 23.73 34.90
N ASP A 27 2.46 23.05 33.76
CA ASP A 27 2.22 23.61 32.41
C ASP A 27 1.19 22.74 31.67
N PRO A 28 -0.11 23.09 31.74
CA PRO A 28 -1.18 22.28 31.19
C PRO A 28 -1.05 22.06 29.68
N VAL A 29 -0.61 23.08 28.92
CA VAL A 29 -0.65 23.03 27.45
C VAL A 29 0.45 22.12 26.91
N SER A 30 1.69 22.28 27.40
CA SER A 30 2.82 21.45 26.96
C SER A 30 2.69 20.01 27.45
N ASN A 31 2.26 19.80 28.70
CA ASN A 31 2.01 18.46 29.25
C ASN A 31 0.88 17.75 28.51
N TRP A 32 -0.14 18.49 28.04
CA TRP A 32 -1.21 17.92 27.24
C TRP A 32 -0.75 17.45 25.86
N LEU A 33 -0.03 18.30 25.14
CA LEU A 33 0.48 17.95 23.81
C LEU A 33 1.40 16.74 23.90
N GLN A 34 2.25 16.69 24.94
CA GLN A 34 3.10 15.54 25.21
C GLN A 34 2.29 14.28 25.53
N ALA A 35 1.32 14.35 26.45
CA ALA A 35 0.51 13.18 26.84
C ALA A 35 -0.38 12.67 25.69
N GLU A 36 -0.92 13.56 24.86
CA GLU A 36 -1.68 13.20 23.66
C GLU A 36 -0.78 12.52 22.61
N GLN A 37 0.44 13.04 22.41
CA GLN A 37 1.43 12.43 21.54
C GLN A 37 1.82 11.03 22.04
N GLU A 38 2.11 10.89 23.34
CA GLU A 38 2.45 9.62 23.97
C GLU A 38 1.30 8.60 23.88
N GLU A 39 0.05 9.02 24.09
CA GLU A 39 -1.12 8.16 23.96
C GLU A 39 -1.35 7.72 22.50
N ARG A 40 -1.17 8.62 21.53
CA ARG A 40 -1.22 8.27 20.10
C ARG A 40 -0.10 7.29 19.74
N SER A 41 1.10 7.48 20.28
CA SER A 41 2.21 6.54 20.12
C SER A 41 1.90 5.18 20.75
N ASN A 42 1.35 5.14 21.96
CA ASN A 42 0.94 3.88 22.61
C ASN A 42 -0.11 3.15 21.77
N GLN A 43 -1.12 3.86 21.26
CA GLN A 43 -2.15 3.27 20.38
C GLN A 43 -1.56 2.73 19.07
N PHE A 44 -0.58 3.41 18.49
CA PHE A 44 0.14 2.92 17.32
C PHE A 44 0.84 1.60 17.62
N PHE A 45 1.63 1.52 18.70
CA PHE A 45 2.36 0.30 19.06
C PHE A 45 1.44 -0.86 19.47
N GLU A 46 0.34 -0.58 20.19
CA GLU A 46 -0.69 -1.58 20.52
C GLU A 46 -1.35 -2.15 19.26
N GLU A 47 -1.70 -1.28 18.29
CA GLU A 47 -2.27 -1.70 17.01
C GLU A 47 -1.25 -2.44 16.14
N LEU A 48 0.02 -2.01 16.12
CA LEU A 48 1.11 -2.71 15.45
C LEU A 48 1.25 -4.15 15.97
N GLY A 49 1.24 -4.33 17.29
CA GLY A 49 1.26 -5.65 17.92
C GLY A 49 0.07 -6.52 17.50
N ARG A 50 -1.15 -5.96 17.51
CA ARG A 50 -2.36 -6.67 17.05
C ARG A 50 -2.28 -7.09 15.58
N ARG A 51 -1.70 -6.27 14.71
CA ARG A 51 -1.50 -6.57 13.28
C ARG A 51 -0.46 -7.67 13.08
N VAL A 52 0.65 -7.63 13.83
CA VAL A 52 1.63 -8.72 13.83
C VAL A 52 0.98 -10.04 14.22
N ASP A 53 0.25 -10.07 15.34
CA ASP A 53 -0.43 -11.28 15.82
C ASP A 53 -1.43 -11.80 14.79
N PHE A 54 -2.22 -10.91 14.18
CA PHE A 54 -3.14 -11.26 13.11
C PHE A 54 -2.42 -11.90 11.91
N ILE A 55 -1.37 -11.25 11.39
CA ILE A 55 -0.58 -11.77 10.26
C ILE A 55 -0.01 -13.14 10.61
N ARG A 56 0.63 -13.31 11.77
CA ARG A 56 1.16 -14.61 12.18
C ARG A 56 0.07 -15.67 12.28
N SER A 57 -1.12 -15.32 12.78
CA SER A 57 -2.24 -16.25 12.92
C SER A 57 -2.74 -16.78 11.57
N ILE A 58 -2.77 -15.95 10.52
CA ILE A 58 -3.19 -16.39 9.18
C ILE A 58 -2.13 -17.28 8.51
N TYR A 59 -0.84 -16.98 8.71
CA TYR A 59 0.26 -17.87 8.27
C TYR A 59 0.16 -19.25 8.92
N GLN A 60 -0.07 -19.29 10.24
CA GLN A 60 -0.28 -20.54 10.98
C GLN A 60 -1.52 -21.30 10.49
N ARG A 61 -2.64 -20.61 10.31
CA ARG A 61 -3.90 -21.20 9.80
C ARG A 61 -3.70 -21.89 8.46
N TYR A 62 -2.96 -21.26 7.55
CA TYR A 62 -2.67 -21.80 6.22
C TYR A 62 -1.45 -22.72 6.17
N ARG A 63 -0.77 -22.95 7.32
CA ARG A 63 0.44 -23.78 7.44
C ARG A 63 1.58 -23.32 6.51
N ILE A 64 1.72 -22.01 6.34
CA ILE A 64 2.79 -21.40 5.55
C ILE A 64 3.95 -21.05 6.49
N ALA A 65 5.15 -21.55 6.18
CA ALA A 65 6.33 -21.33 7.01
C ALA A 65 6.93 -19.94 6.75
N LEU A 66 7.20 -19.20 7.83
CA LEU A 66 8.03 -17.99 7.82
C LEU A 66 9.47 -18.41 8.17
N LYS A 67 10.42 -18.18 7.26
CA LYS A 67 11.84 -18.51 7.53
C LYS A 67 12.43 -17.48 8.50
N PRO A 68 12.86 -17.88 9.71
CA PRO A 68 13.31 -16.92 10.73
C PRO A 68 14.55 -16.15 10.30
N GLY A 69 14.64 -14.90 10.75
CA GLY A 69 15.86 -14.07 10.64
C GLY A 69 16.11 -13.44 9.28
N GLU A 70 15.19 -13.56 8.31
CA GLU A 70 15.31 -12.91 7.01
C GLU A 70 13.98 -12.35 6.49
N GLY A 71 14.07 -11.36 5.61
CA GLY A 71 12.95 -10.80 4.86
C GLY A 71 11.75 -10.44 5.72
N PHE A 72 10.57 -10.88 5.29
CA PHE A 72 9.30 -10.57 5.95
C PHE A 72 9.19 -11.12 7.38
N ALA A 73 9.79 -12.27 7.67
CA ALA A 73 9.78 -12.83 9.02
C ALA A 73 10.55 -11.93 10.00
N LEU A 74 11.71 -11.41 9.57
CA LEU A 74 12.49 -10.46 10.35
C LEU A 74 11.74 -9.15 10.57
N ALA A 75 11.06 -8.63 9.54
CA ALA A 75 10.21 -7.43 9.67
C ALA A 75 9.09 -7.63 10.71
N LEU A 76 8.44 -8.80 10.73
CA LEU A 76 7.45 -9.14 11.76
C LEU A 76 8.07 -9.24 13.16
N ASP A 77 9.24 -9.90 13.29
CA ASP A 77 9.95 -10.02 14.56
C ASP A 77 10.33 -8.64 15.14
N GLU A 78 10.80 -7.72 14.28
CA GLU A 78 11.17 -6.37 14.69
C GLU A 78 9.95 -5.50 15.01
N ALA A 79 8.87 -5.58 14.22
CA ALA A 79 7.61 -4.90 14.52
C ALA A 79 7.01 -5.37 15.86
N GLU A 80 7.11 -6.67 16.16
CA GLU A 80 6.69 -7.24 17.45
C GLU A 80 7.53 -6.71 18.61
N ALA A 81 8.85 -6.65 18.43
CA ALA A 81 9.77 -6.12 19.43
C ALA A 81 9.51 -4.64 19.72
N LEU A 82 9.26 -3.84 18.67
CA LEU A 82 8.84 -2.45 18.78
C LEU A 82 7.54 -2.31 19.57
N ALA A 83 6.51 -3.07 19.19
CA ALA A 83 5.20 -3.05 19.85
C ALA A 83 5.29 -3.39 21.35
N LYS A 84 6.20 -4.28 21.73
CA LYS A 84 6.44 -4.72 23.11
C LYS A 84 7.43 -3.84 23.89
N GLY A 85 8.04 -2.83 23.24
CA GLY A 85 9.06 -1.98 23.86
C GLY A 85 10.32 -2.77 24.29
N ILE A 86 10.66 -3.85 23.58
CA ILE A 86 11.84 -4.66 23.89
C ILE A 86 13.09 -3.86 23.52
N LYS A 87 13.95 -3.59 24.51
CA LYS A 87 15.23 -2.92 24.28
C LYS A 87 16.11 -3.79 23.38
N SER A 88 16.43 -3.28 22.19
CA SER A 88 17.39 -3.91 21.30
C SER A 88 18.82 -3.55 21.70
N ARG A 89 19.77 -4.24 21.07
CA ARG A 89 21.18 -3.81 21.05
C ARG A 89 21.31 -2.47 20.30
N PRO A 90 22.42 -1.72 20.49
CA PRO A 90 22.70 -0.55 19.68
C PRO A 90 22.61 -0.88 18.19
N PHE A 91 21.87 -0.07 17.43
CA PHE A 91 21.69 -0.17 15.98
C PHE A 91 22.32 1.04 15.30
N SER A 92 22.74 0.86 14.04
CA SER A 92 23.12 2.00 13.18
C SER A 92 21.87 2.80 12.79
N VAL A 93 22.06 4.04 12.32
CA VAL A 93 20.96 4.88 11.84
C VAL A 93 20.23 4.21 10.68
N GLU A 94 20.95 3.57 9.76
CA GLU A 94 20.39 2.85 8.62
C GLU A 94 19.51 1.69 9.07
N ARG A 95 19.95 0.93 10.08
CA ARG A 95 19.15 -0.18 10.61
C ARG A 95 17.89 0.33 11.31
N LEU A 96 17.98 1.43 12.06
CA LEU A 96 16.81 2.06 12.66
C LEU A 96 15.80 2.48 11.59
N SER A 97 16.25 3.18 10.54
CA SER A 97 15.38 3.62 9.45
C SER A 97 14.70 2.44 8.75
N GLN A 98 15.43 1.33 8.52
CA GLN A 98 14.83 0.13 7.94
C GLN A 98 13.78 -0.51 8.86
N THR A 99 14.06 -0.64 10.16
CA THR A 99 13.11 -1.21 11.12
C THR A 99 11.84 -0.35 11.26
N VAL A 100 11.98 0.98 11.23
CA VAL A 100 10.86 1.92 11.23
C VAL A 100 10.03 1.77 9.95
N HIS A 101 10.69 1.69 8.80
CA HIS A 101 10.04 1.46 7.51
C HIS A 101 9.24 0.15 7.51
N ASP A 102 9.88 -0.95 7.89
CA ASP A 102 9.28 -2.27 7.97
C ASP A 102 8.05 -2.26 8.89
N ALA A 103 8.11 -1.56 10.02
CA ALA A 103 6.96 -1.41 10.92
C ALA A 103 5.77 -0.73 10.25
N HIS A 104 5.98 0.31 9.44
CA HIS A 104 4.90 0.92 8.68
C HIS A 104 4.33 -0.02 7.60
N VAL A 105 5.18 -0.80 6.94
CA VAL A 105 4.75 -1.79 5.95
C VAL A 105 3.91 -2.90 6.61
N ILE A 106 4.35 -3.45 7.75
CA ILE A 106 3.58 -4.42 8.55
C ILE A 106 2.25 -3.82 8.98
N TYR A 107 2.27 -2.56 9.42
CA TYR A 107 1.04 -1.86 9.77
C TYR A 107 0.09 -1.84 8.58
N ALA A 108 0.48 -1.27 7.43
CA ALA A 108 -0.40 -1.18 6.26
C ALA A 108 -0.88 -2.55 5.75
N LEU A 109 0.03 -3.53 5.64
CA LEU A 109 -0.28 -4.87 5.17
C LEU A 109 -1.27 -5.59 6.09
N GLY A 110 -1.17 -5.41 7.41
CA GLY A 110 -2.11 -5.99 8.37
C GLY A 110 -3.56 -5.55 8.13
N ASP A 111 -3.77 -4.28 7.75
CA ASP A 111 -5.10 -3.77 7.38
C ASP A 111 -5.62 -4.42 6.10
N SER A 112 -4.80 -4.43 5.05
CA SER A 112 -5.15 -5.00 3.75
C SER A 112 -5.51 -6.48 3.87
N LEU A 113 -4.70 -7.26 4.61
CA LEU A 113 -4.94 -8.68 4.84
C LEU A 113 -6.21 -8.90 5.68
N SER A 114 -6.45 -8.10 6.72
CA SER A 114 -7.67 -8.23 7.54
C SER A 114 -8.91 -8.07 6.69
N LEU A 115 -8.97 -7.02 5.87
CA LEU A 115 -10.12 -6.75 5.00
C LEU A 115 -10.34 -7.86 3.98
N CYS A 116 -9.27 -8.37 3.37
CA CYS A 116 -9.35 -9.49 2.44
C CYS A 116 -9.85 -10.77 3.12
N VAL A 117 -9.38 -11.10 4.32
CA VAL A 117 -9.85 -12.25 5.10
C VAL A 117 -11.31 -12.09 5.51
N ASP A 118 -11.70 -10.91 6.00
CA ASP A 118 -13.06 -10.61 6.44
C ASP A 118 -14.07 -10.64 5.29
N ALA A 119 -13.62 -10.28 4.08
CA ALA A 119 -14.39 -10.41 2.84
C ALA A 119 -14.43 -11.84 2.27
N GLY A 120 -13.72 -12.79 2.89
CA GLY A 120 -13.71 -14.21 2.50
C GLY A 120 -12.75 -14.56 1.36
N LEU A 121 -11.74 -13.73 1.07
CA LEU A 121 -10.76 -14.03 0.02
C LEU A 121 -9.74 -15.09 0.46
N ASP A 122 -9.38 -15.98 -0.47
CA ASP A 122 -8.33 -16.98 -0.25
C ASP A 122 -6.94 -16.38 -0.54
N LEU A 123 -6.20 -16.12 0.52
CA LEU A 123 -4.88 -15.49 0.47
C LEU A 123 -3.72 -16.49 0.43
N ARG A 124 -3.96 -17.81 0.34
CA ARG A 124 -2.89 -18.82 0.44
C ARG A 124 -1.71 -18.56 -0.48
N ASN A 125 -1.98 -18.24 -1.74
CA ASN A 125 -0.93 -17.98 -2.73
C ASN A 125 -0.21 -16.66 -2.45
N HIS A 126 -0.94 -15.60 -2.07
CA HIS A 126 -0.37 -14.30 -1.74
C HIS A 126 0.56 -14.41 -0.53
N LEU A 127 0.09 -15.06 0.54
CA LEU A 127 0.88 -15.25 1.77
C LEU A 127 2.16 -16.05 1.52
N ALA A 128 2.11 -17.08 0.67
CA ALA A 128 3.31 -17.85 0.33
C ALA A 128 4.37 -16.96 -0.34
N ASN A 129 3.97 -16.08 -1.25
CA ASN A 129 4.89 -15.21 -1.98
C ASN A 129 5.33 -13.97 -1.19
N LEU A 130 4.49 -13.44 -0.29
CA LEU A 130 4.87 -12.40 0.67
C LEU A 130 6.01 -12.82 1.60
N THR A 131 6.33 -14.12 1.72
CA THR A 131 7.52 -14.56 2.48
C THR A 131 8.84 -14.28 1.75
N THR A 132 8.78 -13.96 0.46
CA THR A 132 9.94 -13.75 -0.40
C THR A 132 9.94 -12.34 -0.93
N GLY A 133 11.04 -11.61 -0.81
CA GLY A 133 11.12 -10.25 -1.32
C GLY A 133 11.78 -9.26 -0.37
N THR A 134 11.67 -7.98 -0.74
CA THR A 134 12.00 -6.83 0.12
C THR A 134 10.78 -5.96 0.35
N THR A 135 10.71 -5.34 1.52
CA THR A 135 9.74 -4.29 1.89
C THR A 135 10.11 -2.92 1.34
N GLU A 136 11.31 -2.77 0.75
CA GLU A 136 11.85 -1.49 0.27
C GLU A 136 11.10 -0.96 -0.96
N TYR A 137 10.08 -0.15 -0.73
CA TYR A 137 9.38 0.61 -1.79
C TYR A 137 10.27 1.71 -2.37
N GLY A 138 10.13 1.95 -3.67
CA GLY A 138 10.86 3.00 -4.36
C GLY A 138 12.31 2.63 -4.70
N LYS A 139 12.70 1.38 -4.49
CA LYS A 139 14.03 0.85 -4.81
C LYS A 139 13.87 -0.30 -5.81
N PRO A 140 14.12 -0.05 -7.11
CA PRO A 140 14.00 -1.10 -8.11
C PRO A 140 15.01 -2.21 -7.84
N SER A 141 14.61 -3.46 -8.10
CA SER A 141 15.49 -4.63 -7.95
C SER A 141 15.60 -5.40 -9.26
N THR A 142 16.82 -5.83 -9.58
CA THR A 142 17.08 -6.77 -10.67
C THR A 142 17.05 -8.22 -10.21
N ASP A 143 16.98 -8.47 -8.89
CA ASP A 143 16.88 -9.80 -8.31
C ASP A 143 15.41 -10.24 -8.28
N VAL A 144 15.06 -11.22 -9.11
CA VAL A 144 13.71 -11.79 -9.24
C VAL A 144 13.20 -12.36 -7.90
N LYS A 145 14.08 -12.75 -6.96
CA LYS A 145 13.63 -13.21 -5.64
C LYS A 145 13.22 -12.06 -4.71
N ARG A 146 13.61 -10.83 -5.04
CA ARG A 146 13.33 -9.63 -4.24
C ARG A 146 12.03 -8.91 -4.63
N ILE A 147 11.46 -9.22 -5.79
CA ILE A 147 10.29 -8.51 -6.33
C ILE A 147 8.94 -9.03 -5.81
N PHE A 148 8.85 -10.31 -5.44
CA PHE A 148 7.56 -10.95 -5.14
C PHE A 148 6.79 -10.28 -4.01
N PHE A 149 7.45 -9.87 -2.92
CA PHE A 149 6.78 -9.19 -1.81
C PHE A 149 5.94 -8.01 -2.31
N LYS A 150 6.52 -7.11 -3.10
CA LYS A 150 5.86 -5.87 -3.54
C LYS A 150 4.74 -6.15 -4.55
N ASP A 151 4.91 -7.12 -5.45
CA ASP A 151 3.85 -7.53 -6.38
C ASP A 151 2.61 -8.05 -5.61
N PHE A 152 2.79 -9.02 -4.71
CA PHE A 152 1.66 -9.63 -3.98
C PHE A 152 1.09 -8.72 -2.89
N GLU A 153 1.91 -7.85 -2.31
CA GLU A 153 1.43 -6.78 -1.42
C GLU A 153 0.53 -5.83 -2.21
N PHE A 154 0.95 -5.42 -3.40
CA PHE A 154 0.19 -4.50 -4.24
C PHE A 154 -1.15 -5.11 -4.68
N GLU A 155 -1.18 -6.38 -5.07
CA GLU A 155 -2.40 -7.13 -5.37
C GLU A 155 -3.37 -7.13 -4.17
N THR A 156 -2.86 -7.41 -2.98
CA THR A 156 -3.64 -7.40 -1.73
C THR A 156 -4.15 -6.00 -1.40
N PHE A 157 -3.34 -4.97 -1.64
CA PHE A 157 -3.72 -3.58 -1.44
C PHE A 157 -4.86 -3.18 -2.38
N ILE A 158 -4.76 -3.45 -3.68
CA ILE A 158 -5.83 -3.15 -4.64
C ILE A 158 -7.13 -3.83 -4.21
N ALA A 159 -7.09 -5.12 -3.86
CA ALA A 159 -8.26 -5.84 -3.36
C ALA A 159 -8.87 -5.17 -2.11
N SER A 160 -8.04 -4.77 -1.15
CA SER A 160 -8.49 -4.13 0.08
C SER A 160 -9.19 -2.79 -0.16
N VAL A 161 -8.70 -1.99 -1.12
CA VAL A 161 -9.30 -0.70 -1.49
C VAL A 161 -10.67 -0.90 -2.12
N LEU A 162 -10.84 -1.92 -2.97
CA LEU A 162 -12.15 -2.29 -3.50
C LEU A 162 -13.11 -2.70 -2.38
N ILE A 163 -12.66 -3.56 -1.46
CA ILE A 163 -13.47 -4.05 -0.33
C ILE A 163 -13.93 -2.90 0.57
N LYS A 164 -13.03 -1.96 0.91
CA LYS A 164 -13.39 -0.74 1.68
C LYS A 164 -14.51 0.06 1.02
N ASN A 165 -14.56 0.04 -0.31
CA ASN A 165 -15.57 0.70 -1.12
C ASN A 165 -16.74 -0.24 -1.52
N ARG A 166 -16.94 -1.33 -0.76
CA ARG A 166 -18.06 -2.29 -0.92
C ARG A 166 -18.06 -3.04 -2.25
N SER A 167 -16.90 -3.11 -2.90
CA SER A 167 -16.68 -3.90 -4.11
C SER A 167 -15.82 -5.11 -3.73
N ILE A 168 -16.41 -6.30 -3.61
CA ILE A 168 -15.69 -7.51 -3.21
C ILE A 168 -15.19 -8.21 -4.49
N PRO A 169 -13.90 -8.16 -4.82
CA PRO A 169 -13.35 -8.89 -5.97
C PRO A 169 -13.17 -10.37 -5.62
N ALA A 170 -12.71 -11.17 -6.59
CA ALA A 170 -12.09 -12.47 -6.33
C ALA A 170 -10.66 -12.47 -6.88
N PHE A 171 -9.76 -13.21 -6.25
CA PHE A 171 -8.45 -13.49 -6.84
C PHE A 171 -8.60 -14.51 -7.97
N THR A 172 -7.87 -14.29 -9.05
CA THR A 172 -7.80 -15.26 -10.15
C THR A 172 -6.94 -16.47 -9.75
N ALA A 173 -6.99 -17.53 -10.56
CA ALA A 173 -6.12 -18.67 -10.33
C ALA A 173 -4.64 -18.28 -10.56
N PRO A 174 -3.69 -18.83 -9.78
CA PRO A 174 -2.27 -18.55 -9.99
C PRO A 174 -1.83 -18.82 -11.43
N GLY A 175 -1.12 -17.86 -12.02
CA GLY A 175 -0.62 -17.96 -13.38
C GLY A 175 -1.65 -17.69 -14.46
N ASP A 176 -2.86 -17.24 -14.11
CA ASP A 176 -3.82 -16.70 -15.07
C ASP A 176 -3.16 -15.52 -15.82
N PRO A 177 -3.02 -15.60 -17.15
CA PRO A 177 -2.36 -14.56 -17.92
C PRO A 177 -3.23 -13.29 -18.06
N THR A 178 -4.45 -13.29 -17.53
CA THR A 178 -5.47 -12.26 -17.79
C THR A 178 -5.76 -11.36 -16.61
N GLY A 179 -4.95 -11.39 -15.55
CA GLY A 179 -5.01 -10.48 -14.40
C GLY A 179 -5.04 -11.21 -13.06
N GLU A 180 -4.83 -10.46 -11.98
CA GLU A 180 -4.74 -11.00 -10.61
C GLU A 180 -6.07 -10.94 -9.85
N LEU A 181 -6.97 -10.05 -10.25
CA LEU A 181 -8.30 -9.91 -9.66
C LEU A 181 -9.39 -9.93 -10.73
N ILE A 182 -10.59 -10.34 -10.32
CA ILE A 182 -11.82 -10.21 -11.10
C ILE A 182 -12.91 -9.54 -10.27
N PHE A 183 -13.60 -8.55 -10.84
CA PHE A 183 -14.78 -7.92 -10.25
C PHE A 183 -15.86 -7.74 -11.32
N GLY A 184 -17.01 -8.38 -11.09
CA GLY A 184 -18.04 -8.50 -12.12
C GLY A 184 -17.50 -9.25 -13.34
N ASP A 185 -17.49 -8.58 -14.47
CA ASP A 185 -16.98 -9.05 -15.76
C ASP A 185 -15.63 -8.43 -16.16
N MET A 186 -15.00 -7.68 -15.25
CA MET A 186 -13.71 -7.05 -15.47
C MET A 186 -12.57 -7.77 -14.74
N PHE A 187 -11.48 -7.97 -15.47
CA PHE A 187 -10.21 -8.36 -14.89
C PHE A 187 -9.42 -7.13 -14.47
N ILE A 188 -8.62 -7.25 -13.42
CA ILE A 188 -7.71 -6.21 -12.97
C ILE A 188 -6.32 -6.82 -12.94
N GLU A 189 -5.41 -6.27 -13.75
CA GLU A 189 -4.00 -6.63 -13.69
C GLU A 189 -3.26 -5.64 -12.79
N CYS A 190 -2.61 -6.15 -11.75
CA CYS A 190 -1.82 -5.39 -10.79
C CYS A 190 -0.34 -5.59 -11.12
N LYS A 191 0.43 -4.50 -11.23
CA LYS A 191 1.87 -4.57 -11.52
C LYS A 191 2.69 -3.60 -10.69
N HIS A 192 3.81 -4.10 -10.16
CA HIS A 192 4.84 -3.32 -9.48
C HIS A 192 6.14 -3.28 -10.33
N PRO A 193 6.15 -2.52 -11.43
CA PRO A 193 7.26 -2.46 -12.38
C PRO A 193 8.54 -1.90 -11.76
N ASN A 194 9.69 -2.42 -12.20
CA ASN A 194 11.01 -1.89 -11.85
C ASN A 194 11.54 -0.89 -12.88
N SER A 195 10.88 -0.73 -14.04
CA SER A 195 11.31 0.21 -15.08
C SER A 195 10.20 0.60 -16.05
N VAL A 196 10.37 1.76 -16.71
CA VAL A 196 9.40 2.28 -17.69
C VAL A 196 9.23 1.32 -18.87
N GLY A 197 10.33 0.70 -19.32
CA GLY A 197 10.30 -0.27 -20.42
C GLY A 197 9.43 -1.51 -20.12
N GLN A 198 9.23 -1.87 -18.85
CA GLN A 198 8.33 -2.97 -18.47
C GLN A 198 6.86 -2.60 -18.63
N LEU A 199 6.48 -1.35 -18.37
CA LEU A 199 5.09 -0.89 -18.37
C LEU A 199 4.37 -1.18 -19.68
N ALA A 200 4.92 -0.70 -20.79
CA ALA A 200 4.30 -0.84 -22.11
C ALA A 200 4.15 -2.31 -22.52
N LYS A 201 5.15 -3.14 -22.18
CA LYS A 201 5.13 -4.58 -22.46
C LYS A 201 4.04 -5.30 -21.67
N LEU A 202 3.92 -4.98 -20.38
CA LEU A 202 2.91 -5.58 -19.49
C LEU A 202 1.50 -5.19 -19.93
N LEU A 203 1.27 -3.90 -20.18
CA LEU A 203 -0.01 -3.38 -20.66
C LEU A 203 -0.43 -4.01 -22.00
N GLY A 204 0.50 -4.17 -22.95
CA GLY A 204 0.22 -4.84 -24.21
C GLY A 204 -0.10 -6.33 -24.05
N LYS A 205 0.62 -7.03 -23.16
CA LYS A 205 0.34 -8.44 -22.82
C LYS A 205 -1.06 -8.58 -22.22
N PHE A 206 -1.43 -7.69 -21.31
CA PHE A 206 -2.76 -7.67 -20.69
C PHE A 206 -3.87 -7.59 -21.74
N ASN A 207 -3.81 -6.57 -22.59
CA ASN A 207 -4.80 -6.32 -23.62
C ASN A 207 -4.96 -7.53 -24.55
N ASN A 208 -3.86 -8.19 -24.93
CA ASN A 208 -3.89 -9.38 -25.77
C ASN A 208 -4.55 -10.57 -25.04
N GLY A 209 -4.26 -10.75 -23.74
CA GLY A 209 -4.92 -11.76 -22.91
C GLY A 209 -6.43 -11.53 -22.81
N LEU A 210 -6.84 -10.28 -22.57
CA LEU A 210 -8.25 -9.87 -22.55
C LEU A 210 -8.95 -10.09 -23.89
N ALA A 211 -8.27 -9.77 -25.00
CA ALA A 211 -8.81 -9.97 -26.34
C ALA A 211 -9.08 -11.45 -26.64
N ALA A 212 -8.21 -12.35 -26.18
CA ALA A 212 -8.39 -13.80 -26.35
C ALA A 212 -9.62 -14.34 -25.58
N LEU A 213 -10.05 -13.66 -24.52
CA LEU A 213 -11.22 -14.02 -23.73
C LEU A 213 -12.49 -13.23 -24.10
N ASP A 214 -12.39 -12.28 -25.03
CA ASP A 214 -13.42 -11.27 -25.32
C ASP A 214 -13.88 -10.53 -24.05
N ARG A 215 -12.91 -10.08 -23.25
CA ARG A 215 -13.12 -9.38 -21.98
C ARG A 215 -12.51 -7.99 -21.98
N PHE A 216 -12.85 -7.21 -20.97
CA PHE A 216 -12.28 -5.90 -20.67
C PHE A 216 -11.58 -5.96 -19.32
N GLY A 217 -10.65 -5.04 -19.10
CA GLY A 217 -9.94 -5.00 -17.84
C GLY A 217 -9.34 -3.66 -17.50
N ILE A 218 -8.86 -3.59 -16.26
CA ILE A 218 -8.27 -2.41 -15.65
C ILE A 218 -6.81 -2.72 -15.36
N PHE A 219 -5.94 -1.79 -15.75
CA PHE A 219 -4.51 -1.92 -15.50
C PHE A 219 -4.15 -1.06 -14.29
N ALA A 220 -3.79 -1.70 -13.18
CA ALA A 220 -3.36 -1.06 -11.95
C ALA A 220 -1.83 -1.14 -11.83
N VAL A 221 -1.20 0.00 -11.59
CA VAL A 221 0.26 0.12 -11.55
C VAL A 221 0.74 0.88 -10.32
N ALA A 222 1.76 0.33 -9.65
CA ALA A 222 2.52 1.00 -8.60
C ALA A 222 3.76 1.66 -9.21
N LEU A 223 3.91 2.98 -9.04
CA LEU A 223 4.93 3.76 -9.75
C LEU A 223 6.21 3.99 -8.93
N GLU A 224 6.21 3.68 -7.64
CA GLU A 224 7.30 4.05 -6.73
C GLU A 224 8.67 3.53 -7.19
N ASP A 225 8.79 2.27 -7.59
CA ASP A 225 10.08 1.67 -7.99
C ASP A 225 10.58 2.18 -9.33
N VAL A 226 9.68 2.27 -10.32
CA VAL A 226 10.04 2.80 -11.65
C VAL A 226 10.47 4.26 -11.58
N MET A 227 10.01 5.00 -10.57
CA MET A 227 10.37 6.40 -10.32
C MET A 227 11.50 6.57 -9.30
N GLU A 228 12.05 5.46 -8.79
CA GLU A 228 13.10 5.45 -7.77
C GLU A 228 12.75 6.35 -6.57
N MET A 229 11.52 6.24 -6.05
CA MET A 229 11.02 7.11 -4.97
C MET A 229 11.67 6.84 -3.60
N GLY A 230 12.53 5.84 -3.51
CA GLY A 230 13.29 5.47 -2.30
C GLY A 230 14.76 5.86 -2.37
N ASP A 231 15.16 6.70 -3.33
CA ASP A 231 16.52 7.21 -3.50
C ASP A 231 16.97 8.14 -2.35
N VAL A 232 16.03 8.86 -1.74
CA VAL A 232 16.24 9.68 -0.54
C VAL A 232 15.41 9.14 0.61
N ALA A 233 16.08 8.63 1.65
CA ALA A 233 15.41 8.03 2.81
C ALA A 233 15.01 9.05 3.89
N GLN A 234 15.70 10.19 3.97
CA GLN A 234 15.49 11.19 5.02
C GLN A 234 15.65 12.60 4.47
N PHE A 235 14.79 13.49 4.95
CA PHE A 235 14.74 14.91 4.64
C PHE A 235 14.87 15.72 5.93
N ASP A 236 15.66 16.80 5.88
CA ASP A 236 15.88 17.67 7.04
C ASP A 236 14.61 18.47 7.39
N SER A 237 13.82 18.84 6.38
CA SER A 237 12.59 19.61 6.55
C SER A 237 11.48 19.20 5.57
N GLN A 238 10.25 19.63 5.87
CA GLN A 238 9.11 19.46 4.96
C GLN A 238 9.35 20.18 3.62
N HIS A 239 10.05 21.32 3.64
CA HIS A 239 10.37 22.06 2.42
C HIS A 239 11.26 21.26 1.48
N ASP A 240 12.31 20.60 1.99
CA ASP A 240 13.22 19.79 1.19
C ASP A 240 12.50 18.58 0.57
N TYR A 241 11.61 17.97 1.35
CA TYR A 241 10.75 16.90 0.86
C TYR A 241 9.82 17.38 -0.26
N ASP A 242 9.18 18.53 -0.10
CA ASP A 242 8.26 19.07 -1.10
C ASP A 242 8.98 19.42 -2.41
N VAL A 243 10.20 19.98 -2.33
CA VAL A 243 11.05 20.27 -3.50
C VAL A 243 11.43 18.98 -4.22
N TRP A 244 11.88 17.95 -3.50
CA TRP A 244 12.19 16.65 -4.08
C TRP A 244 10.95 16.01 -4.72
N LEU A 245 9.80 16.08 -4.05
CA LEU A 245 8.55 15.49 -4.54
C LEU A 245 8.09 16.18 -5.83
N GLU A 246 8.22 17.50 -5.93
CA GLU A 246 7.86 18.25 -7.14
C GLU A 246 8.75 17.86 -8.33
N ALA A 247 10.05 17.66 -8.10
CA ALA A 247 10.95 17.15 -9.14
C ALA A 247 10.55 15.74 -9.61
N LYS A 248 10.17 14.84 -8.67
CA LYS A 248 9.68 13.49 -9.01
C LYS A 248 8.34 13.54 -9.77
N ARG A 249 7.44 14.47 -9.43
CA ARG A 249 6.14 14.65 -10.11
C ARG A 249 6.28 14.95 -11.59
N ALA A 250 7.20 15.82 -11.98
CA ALA A 250 7.43 16.10 -13.39
C ALA A 250 7.82 14.85 -14.19
N GLY A 251 8.66 13.97 -13.62
CA GLY A 251 9.00 12.68 -14.21
C GLY A 251 7.81 11.72 -14.28
N MET A 252 7.04 11.64 -13.18
CA MET A 252 5.82 10.83 -13.11
C MET A 252 4.78 11.27 -14.13
N GLU A 253 4.61 12.57 -14.34
CA GLU A 253 3.67 13.12 -15.31
C GLU A 253 4.05 12.73 -16.73
N ALA A 254 5.33 12.86 -17.11
CA ALA A 254 5.80 12.47 -18.44
C ALA A 254 5.55 10.98 -18.73
N ILE A 255 5.90 10.10 -17.78
CA ILE A 255 5.66 8.64 -17.90
C ILE A 255 4.17 8.32 -17.88
N GLY A 256 3.41 9.03 -17.04
CA GLY A 256 1.96 8.89 -16.93
C GLY A 256 1.25 9.24 -18.23
N GLN A 257 1.60 10.37 -18.86
CA GLN A 257 1.06 10.80 -20.15
C GLN A 257 1.30 9.74 -21.23
N GLU A 258 2.54 9.25 -21.35
CA GLU A 258 2.86 8.20 -22.33
C GLU A 258 2.05 6.91 -22.07
N LEU A 259 1.91 6.50 -20.81
CA LEU A 259 1.14 5.31 -20.44
C LEU A 259 -0.35 5.48 -20.74
N ILE A 260 -0.93 6.66 -20.45
CA ILE A 260 -2.32 6.99 -20.72
C ILE A 260 -2.59 6.94 -22.22
N GLU A 261 -1.77 7.60 -23.04
CA GLU A 261 -1.92 7.59 -24.50
C GLU A 261 -1.83 6.17 -25.08
N ARG A 262 -0.89 5.35 -24.57
CA ARG A 262 -0.77 3.95 -24.99
C ARG A 262 -1.99 3.13 -24.58
N ALA A 263 -2.47 3.28 -23.34
CA ALA A 263 -3.63 2.55 -22.83
C ALA A 263 -4.93 2.95 -23.56
N ALA A 264 -5.09 4.22 -23.91
CA ALA A 264 -6.24 4.72 -24.67
C ALA A 264 -6.41 3.99 -26.01
N ARG A 265 -5.30 3.68 -26.70
CA ARG A 265 -5.31 2.96 -27.99
C ARG A 265 -5.61 1.46 -27.89
N LEU A 266 -5.62 0.89 -26.68
CA LEU A 266 -5.78 -0.55 -26.47
C LEU A 266 -7.25 -0.90 -26.18
N PRO A 267 -7.97 -1.54 -27.12
CA PRO A 267 -9.44 -1.61 -27.10
C PRO A 267 -10.03 -2.37 -25.92
N ARG A 268 -9.25 -3.20 -25.20
CA ARG A 268 -9.74 -3.97 -24.05
C ARG A 268 -9.40 -3.32 -22.70
N ILE A 269 -8.67 -2.20 -22.70
CA ILE A 269 -8.32 -1.47 -21.47
C ILE A 269 -9.40 -0.42 -21.18
N ALA A 270 -10.03 -0.59 -20.02
CA ALA A 270 -11.14 0.25 -19.55
C ALA A 270 -10.68 1.40 -18.65
N ALA A 271 -9.71 1.13 -17.79
CA ALA A 271 -9.21 2.12 -16.87
C ALA A 271 -7.73 1.91 -16.61
N LEU A 272 -7.08 3.00 -16.23
CA LEU A 272 -5.75 2.99 -15.65
C LEU A 272 -5.89 3.41 -14.18
N ILE A 273 -5.32 2.62 -13.27
CA ILE A 273 -5.15 2.99 -11.86
C ILE A 273 -3.66 3.17 -11.62
N GLN A 274 -3.27 4.32 -11.10
CA GLN A 274 -1.89 4.63 -10.75
C GLN A 274 -1.81 4.83 -9.25
N THR A 275 -0.82 4.21 -8.63
CA THR A 275 -0.59 4.31 -7.19
C THR A 275 0.87 4.62 -6.91
N GLU A 276 1.12 5.19 -5.75
CA GLU A 276 2.45 5.55 -5.28
C GLU A 276 2.51 5.27 -3.78
N THR A 277 3.42 4.39 -3.37
CA THR A 277 3.76 4.16 -1.96
C THR A 277 5.04 4.89 -1.58
N LYS A 278 5.01 5.64 -0.49
CA LYS A 278 6.19 6.34 0.05
C LYS A 278 6.22 6.39 1.55
N ASP A 279 7.42 6.41 2.11
CA ASP A 279 7.65 6.50 3.56
C ASP A 279 8.79 7.47 3.85
N PRO A 280 8.56 8.79 3.71
CA PRO A 280 9.60 9.77 3.94
C PRO A 280 9.81 9.99 5.44
N ILE A 281 11.06 9.95 5.88
CA ILE A 281 11.46 10.46 7.19
C ILE A 281 11.70 11.97 7.04
N ILE A 282 10.88 12.80 7.70
CA ILE A 282 10.96 14.26 7.63
C ILE A 282 11.22 14.78 9.05
N GLY A 283 12.43 15.32 9.27
CA GLY A 283 12.91 15.63 10.62
C GLY A 283 12.93 14.36 11.48
N THR A 284 12.05 14.28 12.48
CA THR A 284 11.89 13.10 13.36
C THR A 284 10.60 12.32 13.12
N GLY A 285 9.76 12.76 12.19
CA GLY A 285 8.48 12.13 11.86
C GLY A 285 8.60 11.22 10.65
N THR A 286 7.80 10.17 10.61
CA THR A 286 7.72 9.24 9.47
C THR A 286 6.31 8.69 9.34
N THR A 287 5.89 8.37 8.11
CA THR A 287 4.62 7.74 7.83
C THR A 287 4.62 7.17 6.43
N LEU A 288 4.16 5.92 6.31
CA LEU A 288 3.82 5.37 5.02
C LEU A 288 2.56 6.06 4.48
N ARG A 289 2.65 6.61 3.28
CA ARG A 289 1.57 7.21 2.53
C ARG A 289 1.37 6.40 1.25
N ARG A 290 0.12 6.10 0.94
CA ARG A 290 -0.28 5.57 -0.36
C ARG A 290 -1.20 6.56 -1.04
N LEU A 291 -0.79 7.00 -2.23
CA LEU A 291 -1.59 7.81 -3.10
C LEU A 291 -2.14 6.94 -4.21
N GLY A 292 -3.36 7.23 -4.65
CA GLY A 292 -4.01 6.57 -5.76
C GLY A 292 -4.71 7.59 -6.64
N ASN A 293 -4.72 7.33 -7.93
CA ASN A 293 -5.53 8.04 -8.89
C ASN A 293 -6.02 7.05 -9.95
N SER A 294 -7.07 7.43 -10.68
CA SER A 294 -7.61 6.60 -11.75
C SER A 294 -8.20 7.43 -12.89
N LEU A 295 -8.17 6.85 -14.07
CA LEU A 295 -8.68 7.43 -15.31
C LEU A 295 -9.45 6.36 -16.10
N LEU A 296 -10.58 6.77 -16.70
CA LEU A 296 -11.47 5.94 -17.52
C LEU A 296 -11.36 6.34 -18.99
N PHE A 297 -11.38 5.37 -19.90
CA PHE A 297 -11.28 5.64 -21.35
C PHE A 297 -12.67 5.64 -22.01
N ASP A 298 -13.20 6.75 -22.50
CA ASP A 298 -14.63 6.83 -22.88
C ASP A 298 -15.05 6.04 -24.15
N HIS A 299 -14.12 5.73 -25.07
CA HIS A 299 -14.43 5.17 -26.39
C HIS A 299 -14.46 3.62 -26.48
N ARG A 300 -15.16 2.93 -25.57
CA ARG A 300 -15.28 1.44 -25.61
C ARG A 300 -16.71 0.97 -25.96
N PRO A 301 -17.18 1.16 -27.22
CA PRO A 301 -18.59 1.00 -27.61
C PRO A 301 -19.15 -0.43 -27.56
N THR A 302 -18.32 -1.46 -27.42
CA THR A 302 -18.75 -2.86 -27.46
C THR A 302 -19.03 -3.47 -26.08
N PHE A 303 -18.87 -2.72 -24.99
CA PHE A 303 -19.01 -3.26 -23.64
C PHE A 303 -20.27 -2.75 -22.93
N ILE A 304 -21.29 -3.61 -22.89
CA ILE A 304 -22.52 -3.40 -22.13
C ILE A 304 -22.13 -3.37 -20.64
N ASN A 305 -22.31 -2.22 -19.96
CA ASN A 305 -21.94 -1.92 -18.56
C ASN A 305 -20.53 -1.36 -18.29
N TYR A 306 -19.84 -0.88 -19.33
CA TYR A 306 -18.56 -0.17 -19.23
C TYR A 306 -18.49 0.86 -18.12
N GLU A 307 -19.41 1.81 -18.21
CA GLU A 307 -19.42 2.93 -17.29
C GLU A 307 -19.88 2.56 -15.89
N THR A 308 -20.43 1.35 -15.68
CA THR A 308 -20.91 0.94 -14.35
C THR A 308 -19.81 0.19 -13.61
N THR A 309 -19.27 -0.89 -14.18
CA THR A 309 -18.23 -1.69 -13.51
C THR A 309 -16.88 -0.96 -13.48
N ALA A 310 -16.43 -0.38 -14.61
CA ALA A 310 -15.13 0.31 -14.65
C ALA A 310 -15.12 1.53 -13.73
N ARG A 311 -16.20 2.31 -13.75
CA ARG A 311 -16.34 3.49 -12.90
C ARG A 311 -16.44 3.11 -11.43
N ALA A 312 -17.16 2.04 -11.08
CA ALA A 312 -17.20 1.56 -9.71
C ALA A 312 -15.80 1.26 -9.19
N ILE A 313 -14.99 0.50 -9.94
CA ILE A 313 -13.61 0.19 -9.59
C ILE A 313 -12.75 1.46 -9.54
N ALA A 314 -12.75 2.29 -10.59
CA ALA A 314 -11.94 3.50 -10.66
C ALA A 314 -12.29 4.49 -9.52
N SER A 315 -13.58 4.62 -9.19
CA SER A 315 -14.05 5.51 -8.12
C SER A 315 -13.49 5.19 -6.73
N CYS A 316 -13.02 3.95 -6.53
CA CYS A 316 -12.36 3.54 -5.29
C CYS A 316 -10.98 4.22 -5.11
N PHE A 317 -10.36 4.67 -6.20
CA PHE A 317 -9.02 5.28 -6.23
C PHE A 317 -9.08 6.78 -6.53
N ASN A 318 -10.09 7.23 -7.27
CA ASN A 318 -10.40 8.65 -7.43
C ASN A 318 -11.94 8.80 -7.47
N PRO A 319 -12.59 9.43 -6.47
CA PRO A 319 -14.05 9.56 -6.41
C PRO A 319 -14.68 10.19 -7.67
N ASN A 320 -13.92 11.00 -8.40
CA ASN A 320 -14.30 11.56 -9.69
C ASN A 320 -13.24 11.18 -10.73
N PRO A 321 -13.24 9.93 -11.23
CA PRO A 321 -12.23 9.47 -12.19
C PRO A 321 -12.19 10.38 -13.41
N VAL A 322 -11.00 10.73 -13.85
CA VAL A 322 -10.82 11.53 -15.07
C VAL A 322 -11.34 10.72 -16.25
N LEU A 323 -12.17 11.34 -17.09
CA LEU A 323 -12.54 10.77 -18.38
C LEU A 323 -11.51 11.21 -19.40
N TYR A 324 -10.93 10.23 -20.09
CA TYR A 324 -10.00 10.47 -21.19
C TYR A 324 -10.62 9.98 -22.49
N SER A 325 -10.65 10.88 -23.47
CA SER A 325 -11.10 10.63 -24.83
C SER A 325 -9.92 10.85 -25.76
N GLU A 326 -9.56 9.84 -26.55
CA GLU A 326 -8.61 10.02 -27.66
C GLU A 326 -9.36 10.77 -28.76
N ILE A 327 -8.99 12.04 -29.00
CA ILE A 327 -9.59 12.88 -30.06
C ILE A 327 -9.35 12.25 -31.43
#